data_AF-R7R083-F1
#
_entry.id   AF-R7R083-F1
#
_cell.length_a   1.000
_cell.length_b   1.000
_cell.length_c   1.000
_cell.angle_alpha   90.00
_cell.angle_beta   90.00
_cell.angle_gamma   90.00
#
_symmetry.space_group_name_H-M   'P 1'
#
loop_
_entity.id
_entity.type
_entity.pdbx_description
1 polymer ?
#
loop_
_entity_poly.entity_id
_entity_poly.type
_entity_poly.pdbx_seq_one_letter_code
_entity_poly.pdbx_strand_id
1 'polypeptide(L)'
;MLHKRGAKGLLAGLYEFPNLAGHLSEEEVLSYVREQDLVPVHIEKLEDAKHIFSHIEWHMTGYMVRVSELETEQSGLLFVEVEDSEKRYPIPAAFAAYTKYMNLRLGNDRFSADTDQ
;
A
#
# COMPACT_ATOMS: atom_id res chain seq x y z
N MET A 1 4.04 -1.06 5.83
CA MET A 1 4.30 0.40 5.83
C MET A 1 3.16 1.10 5.15
N LEU A 2 2.53 2.09 5.79
CA LEU A 2 1.46 2.91 5.21
C LEU A 2 1.78 4.41 5.33
N HIS A 3 1.35 5.18 4.33
CA HIS A 3 1.43 6.63 4.30
C HIS A 3 0.02 7.23 4.19
N LYS A 4 -0.26 8.28 4.98
CA LYS A 4 -1.56 8.98 4.91
C LYS A 4 -1.50 10.07 3.86
N ARG A 5 -2.40 10.01 2.88
CA ARG A 5 -2.51 11.06 1.85
C ARG A 5 -2.96 12.39 2.46
N GLY A 6 -2.51 13.48 1.86
CA GLY A 6 -2.91 14.83 2.25
C GLY A 6 -4.43 15.05 2.19
N ALA A 7 -4.91 16.13 2.80
CA ALA A 7 -6.35 16.39 2.97
C ALA A 7 -7.10 16.83 1.69
N LYS A 8 -6.42 16.92 0.54
CA LYS A 8 -7.00 17.36 -0.74
C LYS A 8 -6.50 16.49 -1.88
N GLY A 9 -7.29 16.40 -2.95
CA GLY A 9 -6.95 15.64 -4.16
C GLY A 9 -7.54 14.22 -4.19
N LEU A 10 -7.09 13.42 -5.17
CA LEU A 10 -7.54 12.04 -5.34
C LEU A 10 -7.14 11.20 -4.11
N LEU A 11 -8.12 10.47 -3.56
CA LEU A 11 -7.98 9.64 -2.36
C LEU A 11 -7.54 10.43 -1.11
N ALA A 12 -7.91 11.71 -1.03
CA ALA A 12 -7.57 12.59 0.09
C ALA A 12 -7.90 11.99 1.47
N GLY A 13 -6.95 12.05 2.40
CA GLY A 13 -7.11 11.58 3.77
C GLY A 13 -7.12 10.06 3.96
N LEU A 14 -7.04 9.28 2.88
CA LEU A 14 -6.96 7.81 2.91
C LEU A 14 -5.50 7.35 3.05
N TYR A 15 -5.33 6.10 3.47
CA TYR A 15 -4.01 5.49 3.60
C TYR A 15 -3.65 4.75 2.30
N GLU A 16 -2.39 4.84 1.92
CA GLU A 16 -1.84 4.13 0.76
C GLU A 16 -0.51 3.46 1.10
N PHE A 17 -0.13 2.50 0.27
CA PHE A 17 1.23 1.99 0.23
C PHE A 17 2.18 3.08 -0.31
N PRO A 18 3.48 3.01 0.01
CA PRO A 18 4.48 3.88 -0.61
C PRO A 18 4.39 3.77 -2.13
N ASN A 19 3.86 4.80 -2.77
CA ASN A 19 3.67 4.86 -4.21
C ASN A 19 4.69 5.81 -4.81
N LEU A 20 5.46 5.29 -5.75
CA LEU A 20 6.44 6.04 -6.53
C LEU A 20 5.92 6.20 -7.95
N ALA A 21 6.26 7.31 -8.59
CA ALA A 21 5.86 7.57 -9.97
C ALA A 21 6.71 6.75 -10.95
N GLY A 22 6.07 6.19 -11.97
CA GLY A 22 6.73 5.36 -12.99
C GLY A 22 6.84 3.89 -12.62
N HIS A 23 7.44 3.10 -13.51
CA HIS A 23 7.75 1.69 -13.26
C HIS A 23 9.22 1.58 -12.87
N LEU A 24 9.46 1.43 -11.58
CA LEU A 24 10.81 1.28 -11.05
C LEU A 24 11.30 -0.16 -11.23
N SER A 25 12.59 -0.29 -11.47
CA SER A 25 13.32 -1.55 -11.35
C SER A 25 13.48 -1.96 -9.88
N GLU A 26 13.82 -3.23 -9.65
CA GLU A 26 14.11 -3.72 -8.29
C GLU A 26 15.23 -2.94 -7.61
N GLU A 27 16.26 -2.54 -8.35
CA GLU A 27 17.39 -1.77 -7.82
C GLU A 27 16.98 -0.37 -7.35
N GLU A 28 16.09 0.29 -8.10
CA GLU A 28 15.54 1.59 -7.73
C GLU A 28 14.62 1.49 -6.51
N VAL A 29 13.80 0.43 -6.42
CA VAL A 29 12.96 0.16 -5.25
C VAL A 29 13.83 -0.08 -4.01
N LEU A 30 14.89 -0.89 -4.13
CA LEU A 30 15.83 -1.14 -3.03
C LEU A 30 16.56 0.13 -2.61
N SER A 31 16.90 1.00 -3.55
CA SER A 31 17.54 2.30 -3.27
C SER A 31 16.59 3.20 -2.49
N TYR A 32 15.33 3.32 -2.93
CA TYR A 32 14.30 4.05 -2.20
C TYR A 32 14.12 3.54 -0.76
N VAL A 33 14.09 2.21 -0.56
CA VAL A 33 13.97 1.62 0.78
C VAL A 33 15.14 2.03 1.68
N ARG A 34 16.37 2.01 1.16
CA ARG A 34 17.55 2.46 1.92
C ARG A 34 17.52 3.95 2.25
N GLU A 35 16.98 4.79 1.38
CA GLU A 35 16.77 6.22 1.64
C GLU A 35 15.75 6.48 2.77
N GLN A 36 14.94 5.48 3.14
CA GLN A 36 14.05 5.54 4.30
C GLN A 36 14.69 5.02 5.59
N ASP A 37 16.02 4.85 5.62
CA ASP A 37 16.80 4.27 6.73
C ASP A 37 16.36 2.84 7.09
N LEU A 38 15.91 2.09 6.06
CA LEU A 38 15.53 0.68 6.16
C LEU A 38 16.56 -0.19 5.46
N VAL A 39 16.84 -1.35 6.06
CA VAL A 39 17.76 -2.34 5.48
C VAL A 39 16.96 -3.44 4.77
N PRO A 40 16.93 -3.47 3.43
CA PRO A 40 16.19 -4.50 2.70
C PRO A 40 16.89 -5.86 2.79
N VAL A 41 16.13 -6.90 3.15
CA VAL A 41 16.56 -8.30 3.26
C VAL A 41 16.12 -9.11 2.05
N HIS A 42 14.94 -8.81 1.52
CA HIS A 42 14.39 -9.51 0.35
C HIS A 42 13.44 -8.60 -0.44
N ILE A 43 13.44 -8.75 -1.76
CA ILE A 43 12.50 -8.08 -2.65
C ILE A 43 11.84 -9.11 -3.56
N GLU A 44 10.52 -8.98 -3.74
CA GLU A 44 9.72 -9.81 -4.64
C GLU A 44 8.81 -8.90 -5.47
N LYS A 45 8.86 -9.06 -6.80
CA LYS A 45 7.92 -8.39 -7.69
C LYS A 45 6.54 -9.05 -7.59
N LEU A 46 5.52 -8.24 -7.36
CA LEU A 46 4.13 -8.67 -7.28
C LEU A 46 3.44 -8.58 -8.65
N GLU A 47 2.20 -9.02 -8.71
CA GLU A 47 1.37 -8.91 -9.92
C GLU A 47 1.16 -7.45 -10.35
N ASP A 48 1.14 -7.23 -11.65
CA ASP A 48 0.70 -5.95 -12.19
C ASP A 48 -0.81 -5.81 -11.92
N ALA A 49 -1.22 -4.64 -11.46
CA ALA A 49 -2.60 -4.33 -11.15
C ALA A 49 -3.06 -3.10 -11.92
N LYS A 50 -4.35 -3.06 -12.23
CA LYS A 50 -4.97 -1.90 -12.84
C LYS A 50 -6.14 -1.42 -11.99
N HIS A 51 -6.25 -0.10 -11.85
CA HIS A 51 -7.46 0.52 -11.34
C HIS A 51 -7.96 1.62 -12.27
N ILE A 52 -9.28 1.64 -12.51
CA ILE A 52 -9.93 2.63 -13.37
C ILE A 52 -10.77 3.53 -12.48
N PHE A 53 -10.39 4.80 -12.39
CA PHE A 53 -11.24 5.86 -11.88
C PHE A 53 -12.05 6.47 -13.04
N SER A 54 -13.05 7.29 -12.72
CA SER A 54 -13.90 7.92 -13.75
C SER A 54 -13.14 8.76 -14.78
N HIS A 55 -11.96 9.28 -14.44
CA HIS A 55 -11.18 10.18 -15.32
C HIS A 55 -9.70 9.80 -15.44
N ILE A 56 -9.24 8.74 -14.77
CA ILE A 56 -7.83 8.38 -14.68
C ILE A 56 -7.71 6.86 -14.61
N GLU A 57 -6.75 6.29 -15.33
CA GLU A 57 -6.37 4.88 -15.26
C GLU A 57 -5.01 4.76 -14.59
N TRP A 58 -4.90 3.88 -13.60
CA TRP A 58 -3.65 3.54 -12.95
C TRP A 58 -3.20 2.16 -13.42
N HIS A 59 -1.98 2.10 -13.94
CA HIS A 59 -1.25 0.87 -14.19
C HIS A 59 -0.17 0.79 -13.11
N MET A 60 -0.29 -0.22 -12.25
CA MET A 60 0.53 -0.35 -11.05
C MET A 60 1.36 -1.64 -11.15
N THR A 61 2.60 -1.55 -10.71
CA THR A 61 3.46 -2.71 -10.45
C THR A 61 3.79 -2.68 -8.97
N GLY A 62 3.52 -3.79 -8.27
CA GLY A 62 3.78 -3.92 -6.85
C GLY A 62 5.13 -4.56 -6.57
N TYR A 63 5.76 -4.17 -5.47
CA TYR A 63 6.94 -4.85 -4.92
C TYR A 63 6.73 -5.10 -3.43
N MET A 64 6.96 -6.34 -2.98
CA MET A 64 7.05 -6.66 -1.56
C MET A 64 8.52 -6.59 -1.16
N VAL A 65 8.84 -5.72 -0.21
CA VAL A 65 10.19 -5.65 0.37
C VAL A 65 10.12 -6.06 1.83
N ARG A 66 10.91 -7.08 2.19
CA ARG A 66 11.15 -7.44 3.59
C ARG A 66 12.36 -6.66 4.07
N VAL A 67 12.24 -5.97 5.18
CA VAL A 67 13.31 -5.17 5.79
C VAL A 67 13.69 -5.78 7.14
N SER A 68 14.95 -5.64 7.54
CA SER A 68 15.32 -5.89 8.94
C SER A 68 14.89 -4.70 9.81
N GLU A 69 15.03 -4.84 11.13
CA GLU A 69 14.77 -3.77 12.10
C GLU A 69 15.35 -2.42 11.64
N LEU A 70 14.61 -1.34 11.96
CA LEU A 70 14.97 0.05 11.65
C LEU A 70 16.36 0.37 12.20
N GLU A 71 17.20 1.07 11.42
CA GLU A 71 18.41 1.66 11.99
C GLU A 71 18.08 2.91 12.84
N THR A 72 16.94 3.58 12.60
CA THR A 72 16.48 4.74 13.40
C THR A 72 14.94 4.87 13.45
N GLU A 73 14.40 5.36 14.58
CA GLU A 73 12.95 5.55 14.83
C GLU A 73 12.30 6.74 14.07
N GLN A 74 12.95 7.34 13.06
CA GLN A 74 12.60 8.70 12.59
C GLN A 74 11.73 8.79 11.32
N SER A 75 11.33 7.68 10.70
CA SER A 75 10.52 7.76 9.49
C SER A 75 9.04 7.94 9.83
N GLY A 76 8.35 8.90 9.19
CA GLY A 76 6.89 9.14 9.29
C GLY A 76 6.04 8.01 8.69
N LEU A 77 6.56 6.79 8.74
CA LEU A 77 6.10 5.56 8.16
C LEU A 77 5.41 4.78 9.27
N LEU A 78 4.12 4.52 9.08
CA LEU A 78 3.35 3.80 10.07
C LEU A 78 3.54 2.29 9.85
N PHE A 79 4.16 1.62 10.82
CA PHE A 79 4.21 0.18 10.91
C PHE A 79 2.93 -0.31 11.57
N VAL A 80 2.02 -0.86 10.77
CA VAL A 80 0.74 -1.36 11.24
C VAL A 80 0.86 -2.86 11.44
N GLU A 81 0.72 -3.30 12.70
CA GLU A 81 0.39 -4.68 12.99
C GLU A 81 -1.03 -4.96 12.48
N VAL A 82 -1.16 -6.08 11.75
CA VAL A 82 -2.33 -6.44 10.92
C VAL A 82 -3.64 -6.49 11.70
N GLU A 83 -3.59 -6.63 13.02
CA GLU A 83 -4.74 -6.91 13.88
C GLU A 83 -5.73 -5.73 14.07
N ASP A 84 -5.43 -4.53 13.54
CA ASP A 84 -6.25 -3.32 13.77
C ASP A 84 -6.67 -2.54 12.50
N SER A 85 -6.51 -3.15 11.31
CA SER A 85 -6.48 -2.40 10.04
C SER A 85 -7.81 -1.80 9.57
N GLU A 86 -8.96 -2.42 9.87
CA GLU A 86 -10.23 -2.05 9.22
C GLU A 86 -10.80 -0.68 9.64
N LYS A 87 -10.65 -0.28 10.90
CA LYS A 87 -11.21 0.99 11.41
C LYS A 87 -10.22 2.14 11.39
N ARG A 88 -8.93 1.84 11.53
CA ARG A 88 -7.89 2.87 11.73
C ARG A 88 -7.26 3.32 10.42
N TYR A 89 -7.20 2.44 9.42
CA TYR A 89 -6.45 2.67 8.18
C TYR A 89 -7.30 2.31 6.95
N PRO A 90 -8.26 3.15 6.55
CA PRO A 90 -9.06 2.89 5.36
C PRO A 90 -8.16 2.90 4.11
N ILE A 91 -7.90 1.72 3.56
CA ILE A 91 -7.17 1.51 2.30
C ILE A 91 -8.16 1.49 1.13
N PRO A 92 -7.97 2.33 0.10
CA PRO A 92 -8.82 2.36 -1.09
C PRO A 92 -8.87 1.04 -1.85
N ALA A 93 -10.01 0.76 -2.48
CA ALA A 93 -10.18 -0.38 -3.40
C ALA A 93 -9.18 -0.38 -4.58
N ALA A 94 -8.58 0.77 -4.90
CA ALA A 94 -7.50 0.86 -5.88
C ALA A 94 -6.31 -0.06 -5.55
N PHE A 95 -6.06 -0.34 -4.27
CA PHE A 95 -4.95 -1.17 -3.83
C PHE A 95 -5.35 -2.61 -3.48
N ALA A 96 -6.58 -3.03 -3.85
CA ALA A 96 -7.14 -4.33 -3.50
C ALA A 96 -6.29 -5.53 -3.94
N ALA A 97 -5.62 -5.43 -5.09
CA ALA A 97 -4.72 -6.48 -5.56
C ALA A 97 -3.57 -6.76 -4.58
N TYR A 98 -3.12 -5.74 -3.85
CA TYR A 98 -1.96 -5.82 -2.99
C TYR A 98 -2.29 -6.14 -1.51
N THR A 99 -3.52 -5.89 -1.06
CA THR A 99 -3.90 -6.16 0.33
C THR A 99 -3.87 -7.64 0.70
N LYS A 100 -4.06 -8.54 -0.28
CA LYS A 100 -3.94 -10.00 -0.09
C LYS A 100 -2.55 -10.44 0.38
N TYR A 101 -1.51 -9.69 0.03
CA TYR A 101 -0.12 -9.98 0.41
C TYR A 101 0.23 -9.52 1.83
N MET A 102 -0.64 -8.72 2.44
CA MET A 102 -0.40 -8.11 3.75
C MET A 102 -1.37 -8.61 4.82
N ASN A 103 -2.19 -9.62 4.53
CA ASN A 103 -3.31 -10.06 5.37
C ASN A 103 -4.25 -8.92 5.78
N LEU A 104 -4.31 -7.84 4.99
CA LEU A 104 -5.15 -6.68 5.27
C LEU A 104 -6.54 -6.92 4.66
N ARG A 105 -7.60 -6.76 5.46
CA ARG A 105 -8.98 -6.73 4.95
C ARG A 105 -9.31 -5.35 4.39
N LEU A 106 -9.91 -5.32 3.20
CA LEU A 106 -10.32 -4.10 2.52
C LEU A 106 -11.58 -3.54 3.15
N GLY A 107 -11.63 -2.21 3.33
CA GLY A 107 -12.80 -1.52 3.91
C GLY A 107 -14.07 -1.53 3.04
N ASN A 108 -14.10 -2.29 1.93
CA ASN A 108 -15.18 -2.25 0.94
C ASN A 108 -16.08 -3.51 0.89
N ASP A 109 -15.97 -4.44 1.84
CA ASP A 109 -16.91 -5.58 1.97
C ASP A 109 -18.26 -5.16 2.59
N ARG A 110 -18.89 -4.09 2.08
CA ARG A 110 -20.25 -3.68 2.47
C ARG A 110 -21.29 -3.72 1.36
N PHE A 111 -21.01 -4.35 0.22
CA PHE A 111 -22.03 -4.57 -0.80
C PHE A 111 -21.98 -5.99 -1.39
N SER A 112 -22.48 -6.97 -0.63
CA SER A 112 -23.13 -8.21 -1.11
C SER A 112 -23.44 -9.15 0.06
N ALA A 113 -24.32 -8.71 0.97
CA ALA A 113 -24.98 -9.61 1.91
C ALA A 113 -26.30 -8.98 2.36
N ASP A 114 -27.23 -8.81 1.42
CA ASP A 114 -28.66 -8.66 1.71
C ASP A 114 -29.43 -8.84 0.41
N THR A 115 -29.59 -10.09 -0.03
CA THR A 115 -30.77 -10.58 -0.75
C THR A 115 -30.71 -12.10 -0.69
N ASP A 116 -31.16 -12.66 0.44
CA ASP A 116 -31.87 -13.94 0.47
C ASP A 116 -32.49 -14.12 1.86
N GLN A 117 -33.68 -13.55 2.02
CA GLN A 117 -34.74 -14.10 2.87
C GLN A 117 -36.11 -13.66 2.34
#